data_AF-A0A6I8LDR3-F1
#
_entry.id   AF-A0A6I8LDR3-F1
#
_cell.length_a   1.000
_cell.length_b   1.000
_cell.length_c   1.000
_cell.angle_alpha   90.00
_cell.angle_beta   90.00
_cell.angle_gamma   90.00
#
_symmetry.space_group_name_H-M   'P 1'
#
loop_
_entity.id
_entity.type
_entity.pdbx_description
1 polymer ?
#
loop_
_entity_poly.entity_id
_entity_poly.type
_entity_poly.pdbx_seq_one_letter_code
_entity_poly.pdbx_strand_id
1 'polypeptide(L)' 'MTHRVTVTIGKDGSISAETHGVTGSKCLDYIPLLEDLLGAETVTSEFTEDYRRTSASTEDTANTASRQQSQWNS' A
#
# COMPACT_ATOMS: atom_id res chain seq x y z
N MET A 1 10.93 0.95 -6.51
CA MET A 1 11.02 0.58 -5.07
C MET A 1 10.56 -0.86 -4.93
N THR A 2 11.13 -1.63 -4.01
CA THR A 2 10.76 -3.04 -3.82
C THR A 2 9.83 -3.17 -2.62
N HIS A 3 8.68 -3.83 -2.82
CA HIS A 3 7.76 -4.18 -1.75
C HIS A 3 8.11 -5.54 -1.17
N ARG A 4 7.98 -5.69 0.14
CA ARG A 4 8.20 -6.96 0.85
C ARG A 4 7.19 -7.10 1.97
N VAL A 5 6.76 -8.33 2.23
CA VAL A 5 5.98 -8.68 3.42
C VAL A 5 6.81 -9.61 4.29
N THR A 6 6.88 -9.32 5.59
CA THR A 6 7.46 -10.21 6.60
C THR A 6 6.32 -10.89 7.34
N VAL A 7 6.27 -12.23 7.32
CA VAL A 7 5.25 -13.01 8.03
C VAL A 7 5.92 -13.78 9.17
N THR A 8 5.37 -13.66 10.37
CA THR A 8 5.79 -14.39 11.57
C THR A 8 4.66 -15.29 12.04
N ILE A 9 4.98 -16.56 12.27
CA ILE A 9 4.03 -17.55 12.79
C ILE A 9 4.43 -17.92 14.22
N GLY A 10 3.54 -17.64 15.17
CA GLY A 10 3.68 -18.01 16.57
C GLY A 10 3.51 -19.51 16.78
N LYS A 11 4.05 -20.03 17.90
CA LYS A 11 3.89 -21.46 18.26
C LYS A 11 2.45 -21.85 18.56
N ASP A 12 1.62 -20.87 18.88
CA ASP A 12 0.18 -20.98 19.12
C ASP A 12 -0.65 -20.87 17.81
N GLY A 13 0.01 -20.72 16.66
CA GLY A 13 -0.65 -20.52 15.37
C GLY A 13 -1.08 -19.08 15.11
N SER A 14 -0.76 -18.12 16.00
CA SER A 14 -0.95 -16.70 15.70
C SER A 14 -0.09 -16.26 14.51
N ILE A 15 -0.64 -15.38 13.69
CA ILE A 15 0.03 -14.87 12.49
C ILE A 15 0.17 -13.35 12.62
N SER A 16 1.37 -12.84 12.39
CA SER A 16 1.65 -11.42 12.25
C SER A 16 2.27 -11.15 10.88
N ALA A 17 1.80 -10.11 10.19
CA ALA A 17 2.31 -9.72 8.88
C ALA A 17 2.63 -8.22 8.84
N GLU A 18 3.82 -7.87 8.37
CA GLU A 18 4.29 -6.49 8.24
C GLU A 18 4.64 -6.17 6.79
N THR A 19 4.02 -5.13 6.23
CA THR A 19 4.31 -4.64 4.86
C THR A 19 5.41 -3.60 4.89
N HIS A 20 6.45 -3.78 4.07
CA HIS A 20 7.56 -2.84 3.94
C HIS A 20 7.57 -2.15 2.56
N GLY A 21 7.90 -0.86 2.57
CA GLY A 21 8.00 -0.06 1.36
C GLY A 21 6.64 0.29 0.73
N VAL A 22 5.54 0.18 1.49
CA VAL A 22 4.19 0.55 1.07
C VAL A 22 3.77 1.78 1.88
N THR A 23 3.24 2.80 1.20
CA THR A 23 2.78 4.04 1.84
C THR A 23 1.31 4.29 1.54
N GLY A 24 0.64 5.01 2.45
CA GLY A 24 -0.77 5.32 2.31
C GLY A 24 -1.68 4.12 2.53
N SER A 25 -2.93 4.26 2.09
CA SER A 25 -3.96 3.21 2.19
C SER A 25 -3.68 1.96 1.34
N LYS A 26 -2.70 1.99 0.44
CA LYS A 26 -2.32 0.82 -0.39
C LYS A 26 -1.85 -0.38 0.43
N CYS A 27 -1.43 -0.19 1.68
CA CYS A 27 -1.12 -1.34 2.55
C CYS A 27 -2.37 -2.14 2.92
N LEU A 28 -3.56 -1.53 2.90
CA LEU A 28 -4.82 -2.20 3.22
C LEU A 28 -5.20 -3.24 2.16
N ASP A 29 -4.77 -3.05 0.91
CA ASP A 29 -5.00 -4.02 -0.17
C ASP A 29 -4.31 -5.38 0.08
N TYR A 30 -3.30 -5.40 0.96
CA TYR A 30 -2.62 -6.63 1.36
C TYR A 30 -3.43 -7.45 2.37
N ILE A 31 -4.38 -6.86 3.09
CA ILE A 31 -5.20 -7.56 4.09
C ILE A 31 -5.95 -8.75 3.44
N PRO A 32 -6.85 -8.54 2.46
CA PRO A 32 -7.61 -9.64 1.88
C PRO A 32 -6.71 -10.66 1.15
N LEU A 33 -5.59 -10.20 0.57
CA LEU A 33 -4.61 -11.08 -0.07
C LEU A 33 -3.93 -12.01 0.94
N LEU A 34 -3.56 -11.50 2.12
CA LEU A 34 -2.90 -12.27 3.17
C LEU A 34 -3.89 -13.22 3.86
N GLU A 35 -5.14 -12.81 4.05
CA GLU A 35 -6.20 -13.66 4.57
C GLU A 35 -6.44 -14.88 3.67
N ASP A 36 -6.57 -14.66 2.36
CA ASP A 36 -6.72 -15.75 1.38
C ASP A 36 -5.49 -16.66 1.33
N LEU A 37 -4.28 -16.08 1.26
CA LEU A 37 -3.04 -16.85 1.14
C LEU A 37 -2.74 -17.69 2.39
N LEU A 38 -3.06 -17.16 3.57
CA LEU A 38 -2.74 -17.79 4.85
C LEU A 38 -3.91 -18.58 5.42
N GLY A 39 -5.10 -18.50 4.80
CA GLY A 39 -6.32 -19.10 5.32
C GLY A 39 -6.68 -18.57 6.71
N ALA A 40 -6.53 -17.27 6.93
CA ALA A 40 -6.67 -16.61 8.22
C ALA A 40 -7.57 -15.37 8.14
N GLU A 41 -7.95 -14.81 9.29
CA GLU A 41 -8.73 -13.58 9.40
C GLU A 41 -7.95 -12.54 10.21
N THR A 42 -8.00 -11.28 9.77
CA THR A 42 -7.35 -10.16 10.45
C THR A 42 -8.14 -9.76 11.67
N VAL A 43 -7.59 -10.01 12.85
CA VAL A 43 -8.22 -9.61 14.12
C VAL A 43 -7.87 -8.19 14.53
N THR A 44 -6.69 -7.69 14.16
CA THR A 44 -6.19 -6.36 14.50
C THR A 44 -5.20 -5.84 13.44
N SER A 45 -4.97 -4.53 13.42
CA SER A 45 -3.96 -3.90 12.56
C SER A 45 -3.32 -2.71 13.27
N GLU A 46 -2.02 -2.53 13.08
CA GLU A 46 -1.26 -1.37 13.58
C GLU A 46 -0.78 -0.52 12.40
N PHE A 47 -1.00 0.80 12.49
CA PHE A 47 -0.69 1.73 11.41
C PHE A 47 0.56 2.57 11.70
N THR A 48 1.59 2.38 10.88
CA THR A 48 2.86 3.11 10.97
C THR A 48 2.74 4.52 10.37
N GLU A 49 3.80 5.33 10.50
CA GLU A 49 3.87 6.64 9.82
C GLU A 49 3.78 6.52 8.29
N ASP A 50 4.24 5.41 7.72
CA ASP A 50 4.17 5.20 6.27
C ASP A 50 2.72 5.07 5.78
N TYR A 51 1.80 4.53 6.60
CA TYR A 51 0.36 4.55 6.31
C TYR A 51 -0.19 5.98 6.24
N ARG A 52 0.27 6.87 7.14
CA ARG A 52 -0.15 8.28 7.16
C ARG A 52 0.46 9.09 6.03
N ARG A 53 1.56 8.62 5.44
CA ARG A 53 2.21 9.28 4.31
C ARG A 53 1.43 9.02 3.03
N THR A 54 0.71 10.03 2.55
CA THR A 54 0.10 10.00 1.20
C THR A 54 1.20 9.80 0.16
N SER A 55 1.10 8.74 -0.63
CA SER A 55 1.87 8.64 -1.87
C SER A 55 1.34 9.71 -2.82
N ALA A 56 2.14 10.72 -3.17
CA ALA A 56 1.83 11.56 -4.32
C ALA A 56 1.86 10.64 -5.55
N SER A 57 0.67 10.22 -6.02
CA SER A 57 0.54 9.40 -7.22
C SER A 57 1.18 10.16 -8.38
N THR A 58 2.20 9.57 -8.99
CA THR A 58 2.90 10.14 -10.17
C THR A 58 1.95 10.26 -11.38
N GLU A 59 0.74 9.71 -11.28
CA GLU A 59 -0.34 9.80 -12.27
C GLU A 59 -0.96 11.20 -12.36
N ASP A 60 -0.91 12.02 -11.29
CA ASP A 60 -1.50 13.37 -11.31
C ASP A 60 -0.68 14.40 -12.12
N THR A 61 0.62 14.17 -12.31
CA THR A 61 1.47 15.12 -13.06
C THR A 61 1.34 14.94 -14.59
N ALA A 62 1.00 13.73 -15.08
CA ALA A 62 0.89 13.47 -16.51
C ALA A 62 -0.35 14.09 -17.18
N ASN A 63 -1.46 14.20 -16.45
CA ASN A 63 -2.71 14.74 -17.00
C ASN A 63 -2.75 16.29 -17.00
N THR A 64 -1.97 16.93 -16.13
CA THR A 64 -1.92 18.40 -16.06
C THR A 64 -1.04 19.01 -17.17
N ALA A 65 0.04 18.32 -17.56
CA ALA A 65 0.96 18.79 -18.60
C ALA A 65 0.34 18.80 -20.02
N SER A 66 -0.53 17.85 -20.33
CA SER A 66 -1.15 17.71 -21.66
C SER A 66 -2.24 18.77 -21.93
N ARG A 67 -2.94 19.23 -20.87
CA ARG A 67 -3.92 20.32 -20.99
C ARG A 67 -3.26 21.69 -21.20
N GLN A 68 -2.09 21.90 -20.60
CA GLN A 68 -1.42 23.21 -20.64
C GLN A 68 -0.77 23.50 -21.99
N GLN A 69 -0.29 22.47 -22.70
CA GLN A 69 0.33 22.62 -24.02
C GLN A 69 -0.67 23.03 -25.11
N SER A 70 -1.94 22.65 -24.97
CA SER A 70 -3.02 23.04 -25.89
C SER A 70 -3.46 24.50 -25.73
N GLN A 71 -3.10 25.13 -24.61
CA GLN A 71 -3.49 26.52 -24.30
C GLN A 71 -2.39 27.54 -24.67
N TRP A 72 -1.17 27.06 -24.96
CA TRP A 72 -0.01 27.89 -25.37
C TRP A 72 0.17 27.98 -26.89
N ASN A 73 -0.55 27.16 -27.66
CA ASN A 73 -0.41 27.09 -29.12
C ASN A 73 -1.49 27.94 -29.85
N SER A 74 -1.92 29.05 -29.25
CA SER A 74 -2.81 30.06 -29.86
C SER A 74 -2.27 31.46 -29.61
#